data_AF-A0A0G4FJ23-F1
#
_entry.id   AF-A0A0G4FJ23-F1
#
_cell.length_a   1.000
_cell.length_b   1.000
_cell.length_c   1.000
_cell.angle_alpha   90.00
_cell.angle_beta   90.00
_cell.angle_gamma   90.00
#
_symmetry.space_group_name_H-M   'P 1'
#
loop_
_entity.id
_entity.type
_entity.pdbx_description
1 polymer ?
#
loop_
_entity_poly.entity_id
_entity_poly.type
_entity_poly.pdbx_seq_one_letter_code
_entity_poly.pdbx_strand_id
1 'polypeptide(L)'
;MTATGGDNSCGSNAHMDHLTLLDNIRHTLVRLKQVHSQEPPDALNFLSTKAQESPMSASRVEMANRVLRDLSSSMETYNAAISRLKGLALLEGNTKLFKLRPPEEATTSRGKEAKVGATSSRVHAPAASCSSSSSSSSAAAAGDASDAGSFAQELYGLPVELLHDVLPKYIRPDETIGLVKISFAIARTSHAGSGTVEAAMASAVTSLIERNGLRGVLEYQPSGQWGGCRRVFRLIRLFFILERGGNWADSVPLLSFAHSYKRIRQLPIQLSTGAVRRGTVGSKAVLDSRPASLRQYILFSHLLGQDMMLTRTADGREWLGLNTGTVISYPPWTDGTLVYRTLRGMIIARMAEQGSRCVAHVEHRRSSAACARIAALITEPAPVWGRQNIVDCTSRLGLPSRYVFLCGHRPSDLFAAHIKMVKYGDGSTGISLWSSRDCEDAKNNPAAALARHVMRSDAWLIPAVNEATSADMYEQ
;
A
#
# COMPACT_ATOMS: atom_id res chain seq x y z
N MET A 1 -48.92 59.94 43.63
CA MET A 1 -48.78 59.52 45.04
C MET A 1 -48.11 58.16 45.07
N THR A 2 -47.07 58.08 45.90
CA THR A 2 -46.35 56.89 46.42
C THR A 2 -45.68 55.92 45.44
N ALA A 3 -44.35 56.03 45.47
CA ALA A 3 -43.35 55.10 44.98
C ALA A 3 -43.29 53.80 45.79
N THR A 4 -42.82 52.73 45.15
CA THR A 4 -42.01 51.68 45.80
C THR A 4 -40.89 51.31 44.84
N GLY A 5 -39.66 51.63 45.23
CA GLY A 5 -38.44 51.28 44.53
C GLY A 5 -38.09 49.80 44.69
N GLY A 6 -37.49 49.23 43.64
CA GLY A 6 -36.77 47.97 43.67
C GLY A 6 -35.32 48.26 43.32
N ASP A 7 -34.43 47.97 44.27
CA ASP A 7 -32.98 48.12 44.17
C ASP A 7 -32.40 47.36 42.98
N ASN A 8 -31.69 48.10 42.12
CA ASN A 8 -30.93 47.56 40.99
C ASN A 8 -29.46 47.42 41.42
N SER A 9 -29.16 46.37 42.17
CA SER A 9 -27.80 45.94 42.52
C SER A 9 -27.35 44.84 41.55
N CYS A 10 -26.77 45.22 40.42
CA CYS A 10 -26.08 44.28 39.52
C CYS A 10 -25.04 45.02 38.68
N GLY A 11 -23.86 45.27 39.24
CA GLY A 11 -22.84 46.07 38.55
C GLY A 11 -21.39 45.84 38.95
N SER A 12 -21.02 44.77 39.69
CA SER A 12 -19.61 44.55 40.07
C SER A 12 -19.01 43.17 39.81
N ASN A 13 -19.76 42.17 39.31
CA ASN A 13 -19.19 40.82 39.14
C ASN A 13 -18.40 40.61 37.83
N ALA A 14 -18.65 41.40 36.79
CA ALA A 14 -17.94 41.23 35.50
C ALA A 14 -16.44 41.60 35.58
N HIS A 15 -16.04 42.44 36.54
CA HIS A 15 -14.64 42.84 36.71
C HIS A 15 -13.81 41.78 37.45
N MET A 16 -14.42 41.06 38.40
CA MET A 16 -13.79 39.93 39.10
C MET A 16 -13.51 38.77 38.16
N ASP A 17 -14.43 38.44 37.25
CA ASP A 17 -14.28 37.34 36.28
C ASP A 17 -13.14 37.59 35.28
N HIS A 18 -12.89 38.85 34.91
CA HIS A 18 -11.82 39.20 33.97
C HIS A 18 -10.43 39.05 34.61
N LEU A 19 -10.28 39.40 35.88
CA LEU A 19 -9.03 39.23 36.61
C LEU A 19 -8.73 37.74 36.85
N THR A 20 -9.74 36.93 37.14
CA THR A 20 -9.55 35.48 37.32
C THR A 20 -9.15 34.79 36.02
N LEU A 21 -9.69 35.24 34.88
CA LEU A 21 -9.29 34.74 33.56
C LEU A 21 -7.81 35.06 33.26
N LEU A 22 -7.39 36.30 33.49
CA LEU A 22 -6.02 36.72 33.24
C LEU A 22 -5.02 35.96 34.13
N ASP A 23 -5.36 35.70 35.39
CA ASP A 23 -4.54 34.87 36.28
C ASP A 23 -4.48 33.41 35.82
N ASN A 24 -5.59 32.84 35.35
CA ASN A 24 -5.63 31.48 34.80
C ASN A 24 -4.79 31.36 33.51
N ILE A 25 -4.86 32.37 32.63
CA ILE A 25 -4.00 32.47 31.44
C ILE A 25 -2.53 32.53 31.86
N ARG A 26 -2.19 33.45 32.77
CA ARG A 26 -0.82 33.64 33.25
C ARG A 26 -0.25 32.36 33.88
N HIS A 27 -1.04 31.69 34.73
CA HIS A 27 -0.63 30.45 35.37
C HIS A 27 -0.42 29.30 34.36
N THR A 28 -1.30 29.17 33.38
CA THR A 28 -1.17 28.17 32.31
C THR A 28 0.08 28.43 31.45
N LEU A 29 0.37 29.70 31.16
CA LEU A 29 1.56 30.10 30.40
C LEU A 29 2.86 29.87 31.17
N VAL A 30 2.89 30.11 32.48
CA VAL A 30 4.05 29.79 33.33
C VAL A 30 4.30 28.28 33.35
N ARG A 31 3.25 27.47 33.43
CA ARG A 31 3.36 26.01 33.31
C ARG A 31 3.92 25.56 31.96
N LEU A 32 3.48 26.16 30.86
CA LEU A 32 4.02 25.87 29.51
C LEU A 32 5.50 26.24 29.40
N LYS A 33 5.91 27.40 29.94
CA LYS A 33 7.31 27.84 29.96
C LYS A 33 8.22 26.93 30.78
N GLN A 34 7.70 26.29 31.83
CA GLN A 34 8.47 25.31 32.60
C GLN A 34 8.65 23.97 31.87
N VAL A 35 7.73 23.65 30.94
CA VAL A 35 7.77 22.40 30.17
C VAL A 35 8.59 22.55 28.88
N HIS A 36 8.78 23.77 28.36
CA HIS A 36 9.56 24.04 27.15
C HIS A 36 10.66 25.07 27.43
N SER A 37 11.92 24.67 27.27
CA SER A 37 13.13 25.49 27.52
C SER A 37 13.40 26.58 26.47
N GLN A 38 12.42 26.96 25.65
CA GLN A 38 12.54 28.05 24.69
C GLN A 38 11.48 29.13 24.95
N GLU A 39 11.84 30.38 24.64
CA GLU A 39 10.99 31.55 24.84
C GLU A 39 9.61 31.38 24.18
N PRO A 40 8.54 31.95 24.77
CA PRO A 40 7.21 31.82 24.24
C PRO A 40 7.12 32.42 22.83
N PRO A 41 6.49 31.74 21.85
CA PRO A 41 6.32 32.27 20.50
C PRO A 41 5.58 33.62 20.51
N ASP A 42 5.94 34.51 19.59
CA ASP A 42 5.46 35.90 19.46
C ASP A 42 3.93 36.07 19.55
N ALA A 43 3.17 35.04 19.16
CA ALA A 43 1.72 34.99 19.29
C ALA A 43 1.22 35.12 20.75
N LEU A 44 2.01 34.68 21.74
CA LEU A 44 1.65 34.74 23.16
C LEU A 44 1.88 36.13 23.76
N ASN A 45 2.96 36.81 23.35
CA ASN A 45 3.18 38.21 23.70
C ASN A 45 2.08 39.08 23.11
N PHE A 46 1.69 38.82 21.85
CA PHE A 46 0.59 39.52 21.19
C PHE A 46 -0.75 39.42 21.95
N LEU A 47 -1.11 38.22 22.43
CA LEU A 47 -2.35 38.01 23.21
C LEU A 47 -2.32 38.72 24.57
N SER A 48 -1.16 38.72 25.24
CA SER A 48 -0.99 39.42 26.52
C SER A 48 -1.11 40.94 26.34
N THR A 49 -0.50 41.51 25.30
CA THR A 49 -0.61 42.95 25.00
C THR A 49 -2.03 43.32 24.62
N LYS A 50 -2.70 42.52 23.78
CA LYS A 50 -4.09 42.79 23.37
C LYS A 50 -5.11 42.70 24.51
N ALA A 51 -4.85 41.90 25.54
CA ALA A 51 -5.69 41.82 26.73
C ALA A 51 -5.57 43.04 27.65
N GLN A 52 -4.45 43.78 27.59
CA GLN A 52 -4.24 45.03 28.34
C GLN A 52 -4.80 46.26 27.61
N GLU A 53 -4.82 46.24 26.27
CA GLU A 53 -5.22 47.39 25.45
C GLU A 53 -6.75 47.60 25.35
N SER A 54 -7.58 46.59 25.63
CA SER A 54 -9.03 46.73 25.48
C SER A 54 -9.82 45.67 26.27
N PRO A 55 -10.92 46.02 26.95
CA PRO A 55 -11.79 45.04 27.59
C PRO A 55 -12.38 44.11 26.52
N MET A 56 -11.98 42.83 26.54
CA MET A 56 -12.50 41.84 25.61
C MET A 56 -14.00 41.68 25.79
N SER A 57 -14.75 41.70 24.67
CA SER A 57 -16.17 41.34 24.67
C SER A 57 -16.36 39.95 25.31
N ALA A 58 -17.43 39.76 26.08
CA ALA A 58 -17.73 38.50 26.79
C ALA A 58 -17.64 37.24 25.89
N SER A 59 -18.02 37.34 24.62
CA SER A 59 -17.90 36.24 23.64
C SER A 59 -16.45 35.78 23.38
N ARG A 60 -15.49 36.71 23.35
CA ARG A 60 -14.05 36.40 23.14
C ARG A 60 -13.42 35.78 24.39
N VAL A 61 -13.85 36.23 25.58
CA VAL A 61 -13.48 35.66 26.88
C VAL A 61 -13.91 34.19 26.96
N GLU A 62 -15.13 33.87 26.52
CA GLU A 62 -15.64 32.50 26.51
C GLU A 62 -14.88 31.59 25.52
N MET A 63 -14.57 32.10 24.33
CA MET A 63 -13.77 31.37 23.34
C MET A 63 -12.35 31.09 23.84
N ALA A 64 -11.69 32.08 24.45
CA ALA A 64 -10.37 31.92 25.06
C ALA A 64 -10.41 30.87 26.19
N ASN A 65 -11.43 30.91 27.04
CA ASN A 65 -11.63 29.92 28.11
C ASN A 65 -11.85 28.49 27.60
N ARG A 66 -12.48 28.32 26.44
CA ARG A 66 -12.66 27.00 25.82
C ARG A 66 -11.31 26.47 25.32
N VAL A 67 -10.57 27.29 24.58
CA VAL A 67 -9.24 26.93 24.06
C VAL A 67 -8.25 26.62 25.19
N LEU A 68 -8.28 27.38 26.29
CA LEU A 68 -7.44 27.13 27.46
C LEU A 68 -7.77 25.82 28.16
N ARG A 69 -9.07 25.47 28.27
CA ARG A 69 -9.49 24.16 28.81
C ARG A 69 -9.03 23.01 27.94
N ASP A 70 -9.16 23.13 26.62
CA ASP A 70 -8.71 22.11 25.67
C ASP A 70 -7.19 21.94 25.75
N LEU A 71 -6.43 23.05 25.85
CA LEU A 71 -4.98 23.03 26.00
C LEU A 71 -4.55 22.42 27.34
N SER A 72 -5.21 22.77 28.45
CA SER A 72 -4.94 22.21 29.78
C SER A 72 -5.17 20.69 29.80
N SER A 73 -6.28 20.23 29.24
CA SER A 73 -6.60 18.79 29.10
C SER A 73 -5.55 18.05 28.27
N SER A 74 -5.09 18.66 27.16
CA SER A 74 -4.01 18.12 26.34
C SER A 74 -2.68 18.05 27.10
N MET A 75 -2.34 19.08 27.89
CA MET A 75 -1.13 19.09 28.72
C MET A 75 -1.15 18.05 29.84
N GLU A 76 -2.29 17.85 30.50
CA GLU A 76 -2.45 16.80 31.51
C GLU A 76 -2.27 15.41 30.89
N THR A 77 -2.83 15.20 29.70
CA THR A 77 -2.64 13.96 28.93
C THR A 77 -1.16 13.74 28.57
N TYR A 78 -0.45 14.79 28.13
CA TYR A 78 0.98 14.75 27.84
C TYR A 78 1.83 14.45 29.09
N ASN A 79 1.56 15.13 30.21
CA ASN A 79 2.26 14.92 31.47
C ASN A 79 2.01 13.51 32.02
N ALA A 80 0.80 12.98 31.90
CA ALA A 80 0.49 11.59 32.26
C ALA A 80 1.23 10.58 31.37
N ALA A 81 1.48 10.91 30.10
CA ALA A 81 2.31 10.08 29.22
C ALA A 81 3.80 10.15 29.60
N ILE A 82 4.33 11.33 29.93
CA ILE A 82 5.71 11.50 30.40
C ILE A 82 5.95 10.80 31.73
N SER A 83 5.03 10.89 32.69
CA SER A 83 5.15 10.19 33.98
C SER A 83 5.16 8.68 33.80
N ARG A 84 4.38 8.14 32.86
CA ARG A 84 4.43 6.73 32.47
C ARG A 84 5.79 6.35 31.85
N LEU A 85 6.34 7.20 30.99
CA LEU A 85 7.68 7.03 30.41
C LEU A 85 8.78 7.07 31.49
N LYS A 86 8.70 7.97 32.46
CA LYS A 86 9.63 8.04 33.61
C LYS A 86 9.53 6.80 34.51
N GLY A 87 8.32 6.32 34.78
CA GLY A 87 8.10 5.07 35.51
C GLY A 87 8.71 3.86 34.82
N LEU A 88 8.60 3.79 33.49
CA LEU A 88 9.24 2.75 32.66
C LEU A 88 10.77 2.83 32.69
N ALA A 89 11.34 4.03 32.56
CA ALA A 89 12.79 4.22 32.65
C ALA A 89 13.35 3.82 34.03
N LEU A 90 12.57 4.00 35.10
CA LEU A 90 12.92 3.53 36.45
C LEU A 90 12.85 2.00 36.59
N LEU A 91 11.91 1.35 35.89
CA LEU A 91 11.78 -0.11 35.88
C LEU A 91 12.88 -0.78 35.04
N GLU A 92 13.29 -0.17 33.93
CA GLU A 92 14.39 -0.67 33.08
C GLU A 92 15.79 -0.40 33.70
N GLY A 93 15.89 0.49 34.69
CA GLY A 93 17.13 0.82 35.41
C GLY A 93 17.61 -0.20 36.45
N ASN A 94 16.91 -1.33 36.64
CA ASN A 94 17.26 -2.36 37.64
C ASN A 94 17.55 -3.74 37.03
N THR A 95 18.19 -3.79 35.87
CA THR A 95 18.63 -5.02 35.19
C THR A 95 19.80 -5.76 35.87
N LYS A 96 20.23 -5.37 37.09
CA LYS A 96 21.33 -6.03 37.83
C LYS A 96 20.94 -7.23 38.71
N LEU A 97 19.66 -7.65 38.77
CA LEU A 97 19.24 -8.73 39.69
C LEU A 97 18.73 -10.04 39.07
N PHE A 98 18.86 -10.24 37.76
CA PHE A 98 18.64 -11.57 37.16
C PHE A 98 19.95 -12.17 36.67
N LYS A 99 20.76 -12.68 37.60
CA LYS A 99 21.72 -13.74 37.27
C LYS A 99 20.91 -15.00 36.97
N LEU A 100 20.83 -15.37 35.70
CA LEU A 100 20.45 -16.72 35.30
C LEU A 100 21.42 -17.71 35.95
N ARG A 101 20.90 -18.52 36.86
CA ARG A 101 21.60 -19.64 37.51
C ARG A 101 21.78 -20.74 36.45
N PRO A 102 23.01 -21.20 36.13
CA PRO A 102 23.16 -22.43 35.37
C PRO A 102 22.80 -23.62 36.27
N PRO A 103 22.29 -24.73 35.69
CA PRO A 103 22.01 -25.94 36.46
C PRO A 103 23.34 -26.54 36.94
N GLU A 104 23.43 -26.79 38.25
CA GLU A 104 24.51 -27.60 38.83
C GLU A 104 24.32 -29.06 38.44
N GLU A 105 25.31 -29.62 37.76
CA GLU A 105 25.51 -31.06 37.63
C GLU A 105 26.21 -31.60 38.89
N ALA A 106 25.67 -32.69 39.43
CA ALA A 106 26.28 -33.42 40.53
C ALA A 106 27.49 -34.23 40.05
N THR A 107 28.62 -33.93 40.68
CA THR A 107 29.89 -34.67 40.86
C THR A 107 29.93 -36.15 40.45
N THR A 108 31.03 -36.59 39.83
CA THR A 108 32.16 -37.26 40.55
C THR A 108 33.35 -37.71 39.68
N SER A 109 34.54 -37.41 40.21
CA SER A 109 35.72 -38.30 40.30
C SER A 109 36.86 -38.24 39.26
N ARG A 110 38.05 -37.96 39.84
CA ARG A 110 39.30 -38.75 39.75
C ARG A 110 40.25 -38.56 38.55
N GLY A 111 41.13 -37.57 38.72
CA GLY A 111 42.60 -37.73 38.80
C GLY A 111 43.38 -38.34 37.64
N LYS A 112 44.32 -37.57 37.08
CA LYS A 112 45.77 -37.88 37.11
C LYS A 112 46.61 -36.76 36.47
N GLU A 113 47.75 -36.53 37.09
CA GLU A 113 48.88 -35.71 36.62
C GLU A 113 49.44 -36.23 35.30
N ALA A 114 49.95 -35.34 34.45
CA ALA A 114 51.31 -35.44 33.91
C ALA A 114 51.74 -34.14 33.21
N LYS A 115 53.05 -33.95 33.25
CA LYS A 115 53.90 -32.80 32.94
C LYS A 115 54.45 -32.94 31.50
N VAL A 116 55.24 -31.95 31.05
CA VAL A 116 56.15 -31.96 29.87
C VAL A 116 55.46 -31.59 28.54
N GLY A 117 55.99 -30.73 27.65
CA GLY A 117 57.27 -30.05 27.58
C GLY A 117 57.34 -29.17 26.31
N ALA A 118 58.39 -28.37 26.24
CA ALA A 118 58.68 -27.36 25.24
C ALA A 118 59.00 -27.91 23.83
N THR A 119 58.95 -27.01 22.82
CA THR A 119 59.91 -26.73 21.72
C THR A 119 59.14 -26.18 20.51
N SER A 120 59.38 -24.94 20.08
CA SER A 120 60.52 -24.40 19.30
C SER A 120 60.37 -24.58 17.78
N SER A 121 60.65 -23.46 17.09
CA SER A 121 61.21 -23.35 15.73
C SER A 121 60.24 -23.46 14.54
N ARG A 122 60.38 -22.76 13.40
CA ARG A 122 61.09 -21.56 12.88
C ARG A 122 60.89 -21.63 11.34
N VAL A 123 60.84 -20.48 10.66
CA VAL A 123 61.02 -20.24 9.18
C VAL A 123 59.99 -20.91 8.23
N HIS A 124 59.53 -20.39 7.09
CA HIS A 124 60.08 -19.49 6.07
C HIS A 124 58.96 -18.77 5.28
N ALA A 125 59.22 -17.51 4.91
CA ALA A 125 58.60 -16.80 3.78
C ALA A 125 59.22 -17.32 2.44
N PRO A 126 58.70 -16.97 1.23
CA PRO A 126 58.70 -15.58 0.73
C PRO A 126 57.52 -15.13 -0.16
N ALA A 127 57.33 -13.80 -0.13
CA ALA A 127 57.04 -12.83 -1.19
C ALA A 127 56.20 -13.19 -2.43
N ALA A 128 55.15 -12.39 -2.65
CA ALA A 128 54.95 -11.68 -3.93
C ALA A 128 54.17 -10.37 -3.71
N SER A 129 54.81 -9.27 -4.10
CA SER A 129 54.26 -7.95 -4.46
C SER A 129 53.09 -8.07 -5.46
N CYS A 130 52.10 -7.17 -5.51
CA CYS A 130 52.22 -5.83 -6.09
C CYS A 130 51.15 -4.84 -5.59
N SER A 131 51.64 -3.63 -5.36
CA SER A 131 51.03 -2.29 -5.41
C SER A 131 49.77 -2.06 -6.25
N SER A 132 48.83 -1.28 -5.72
CA SER A 132 48.37 -0.03 -6.36
C SER A 132 47.56 0.88 -5.41
N SER A 133 48.16 2.04 -5.13
CA SER A 133 47.59 3.39 -5.02
C SER A 133 46.23 3.59 -4.34
N SER A 134 46.35 4.06 -3.10
CA SER A 134 45.51 5.03 -2.40
C SER A 134 45.05 6.23 -3.25
N SER A 135 43.76 6.55 -3.17
CA SER A 135 43.29 7.94 -3.17
C SER A 135 42.17 8.09 -2.14
N SER A 136 42.57 8.62 -0.98
CA SER A 136 41.74 9.02 0.14
C SER A 136 41.03 10.33 -0.19
N SER A 137 39.70 10.33 -0.24
CA SER A 137 38.89 11.54 -0.09
C SER A 137 37.89 11.32 1.04
N SER A 138 38.23 11.87 2.20
CA SER A 138 37.38 11.95 3.37
C SER A 138 36.32 13.03 3.15
N ALA A 139 35.13 12.63 2.70
CA ALA A 139 33.95 13.50 2.73
C ALA A 139 33.20 13.25 4.04
N ALA A 140 33.25 14.23 4.93
CA ALA A 140 32.49 14.25 6.17
C ALA A 140 30.99 14.20 5.85
N ALA A 141 30.31 13.20 6.41
CA ALA A 141 28.87 13.04 6.33
C ALA A 141 28.18 14.13 7.15
N ALA A 142 27.81 15.24 6.48
CA ALA A 142 26.76 16.12 6.97
C ALA A 142 25.42 15.38 6.75
N GLY A 143 24.92 14.75 7.81
CA GLY A 143 23.59 14.16 7.82
C GLY A 143 22.56 15.24 7.56
N ASP A 144 21.86 15.11 6.44
CA ASP A 144 20.83 16.02 5.98
C ASP A 144 19.64 16.02 6.96
N ALA A 145 19.47 17.13 7.69
CA ALA A 145 18.36 17.34 8.61
C ALA A 145 17.00 17.42 7.89
N SER A 146 16.96 17.44 6.55
CA SER A 146 15.72 17.43 5.76
C SER A 146 14.91 16.13 5.93
N ASP A 147 15.53 15.02 6.35
CA ASP A 147 14.83 13.73 6.45
C ASP A 147 13.99 13.58 7.74
N ALA A 148 14.27 14.37 8.79
CA ALA A 148 13.53 14.30 10.05
C ALA A 148 12.09 14.86 9.91
N GLY A 149 11.90 15.89 9.08
CA GLY A 149 10.57 16.43 8.77
C GLY A 149 9.74 15.47 7.92
N SER A 150 10.36 14.81 6.93
CA SER A 150 9.72 13.77 6.11
C SER A 150 9.31 12.56 6.96
N PHE A 151 10.15 12.20 7.94
CA PHE A 151 9.90 11.12 8.88
C PHE A 151 8.70 11.43 9.79
N ALA A 152 8.62 12.64 10.36
CA ALA A 152 7.49 13.05 11.18
C ALA A 152 6.17 13.07 10.37
N GLN A 153 6.21 13.57 9.14
CA GLN A 153 5.03 13.63 8.26
C GLN A 153 4.55 12.24 7.80
N GLU A 154 5.48 11.29 7.55
CA GLU A 154 5.13 9.88 7.31
C GLU A 154 4.66 9.15 8.59
N LEU A 155 5.16 9.54 9.76
CA LEU A 155 4.72 9.07 11.08
C LEU A 155 3.26 9.45 11.38
N TYR A 156 2.87 10.70 11.08
CA TYR A 156 1.47 11.15 11.18
C TYR A 156 0.59 10.62 10.04
N GLY A 157 1.19 10.10 8.97
CA GLY A 157 0.50 9.47 7.86
C GLY A 157 0.07 8.03 8.13
N LEU A 158 0.50 7.41 9.23
CA LEU A 158 -0.01 6.12 9.69
C LEU A 158 -1.08 6.32 10.77
N PRO A 159 -2.34 6.05 10.44
CA PRO A 159 -3.43 5.98 11.39
C PRO A 159 -3.03 5.06 12.54
N VAL A 160 -3.01 5.61 13.76
CA VAL A 160 -2.81 4.90 15.02
C VAL A 160 -3.74 3.68 15.11
N GLU A 161 -4.88 3.75 14.43
CA GLU A 161 -5.89 2.71 14.29
C GLU A 161 -5.42 1.50 13.48
N LEU A 162 -4.49 1.64 12.52
CA LEU A 162 -3.90 0.47 11.83
C LEU A 162 -3.01 -0.32 12.77
N LEU A 163 -2.25 0.39 13.60
CA LEU A 163 -1.32 -0.21 14.56
C LEU A 163 -2.09 -0.93 15.67
N HIS A 164 -3.17 -0.31 16.16
CA HIS A 164 -4.03 -0.92 17.19
C HIS A 164 -4.85 -2.11 16.69
N ASP A 165 -5.18 -2.21 15.41
CA ASP A 165 -5.97 -3.35 14.91
C ASP A 165 -5.08 -4.55 14.51
N VAL A 166 -3.86 -4.28 14.04
CA VAL A 166 -2.97 -5.32 13.49
C VAL A 166 -2.08 -5.92 14.57
N LEU A 167 -1.43 -5.10 15.40
CA LEU A 167 -0.43 -5.59 16.35
C LEU A 167 -0.98 -6.50 17.46
N PRO A 168 -2.18 -6.30 18.05
CA PRO A 168 -2.70 -7.20 19.06
C PRO A 168 -2.89 -8.65 18.60
N LYS A 169 -3.02 -8.89 17.29
CA LYS A 169 -3.14 -10.27 16.76
C LYS A 169 -1.83 -11.06 16.84
N TYR A 170 -0.71 -10.36 16.98
CA TYR A 170 0.64 -10.93 16.96
C TYR A 170 1.34 -10.83 18.32
N ILE A 171 0.76 -10.08 19.25
CA ILE A 171 1.15 -10.01 20.65
C ILE A 171 0.20 -10.92 21.42
N ARG A 172 0.71 -11.74 22.36
CA ARG A 172 -0.12 -12.70 23.10
C ARG A 172 -1.32 -12.01 23.77
N PRO A 173 -2.50 -12.66 23.87
CA PRO A 173 -3.77 -12.03 24.29
C PRO A 173 -3.69 -11.31 25.64
N ASP A 174 -2.86 -11.84 26.54
CA ASP A 174 -2.79 -11.45 27.95
C ASP A 174 -2.10 -10.08 28.19
N GLU A 175 -1.65 -9.43 27.12
CA GLU A 175 -0.70 -8.32 27.16
C GLU A 175 -1.05 -7.15 26.20
N THR A 176 -2.20 -7.22 25.53
CA THR A 176 -2.44 -6.55 24.23
C THR A 176 -2.49 -5.01 24.21
N ILE A 177 -3.02 -4.32 25.23
CA ILE A 177 -3.17 -2.85 25.15
C ILE A 177 -1.92 -2.12 25.67
N GLY A 178 -1.28 -2.68 26.71
CA GLY A 178 -0.03 -2.18 27.27
C GLY A 178 1.14 -2.43 26.32
N LEU A 179 1.27 -3.66 25.80
CA LEU A 179 2.38 -4.01 24.90
C LEU A 179 2.27 -3.41 23.51
N VAL A 180 1.09 -3.08 22.96
CA VAL A 180 1.08 -2.33 21.69
C VAL A 180 1.66 -0.92 21.86
N LYS A 181 1.37 -0.24 22.98
CA LYS A 181 1.94 1.07 23.30
C LYS A 181 3.43 0.97 23.69
N ILE A 182 3.80 -0.07 24.42
CA ILE A 182 5.19 -0.32 24.85
C ILE A 182 6.05 -0.84 23.69
N SER A 183 5.59 -1.77 22.86
CA SER A 183 6.27 -2.21 21.62
C SER A 183 6.42 -1.07 20.63
N PHE A 184 5.51 -0.09 20.60
CA PHE A 184 5.68 1.12 19.79
C PHE A 184 6.77 2.05 20.35
N ALA A 185 6.83 2.22 21.68
CA ALA A 185 7.91 2.95 22.32
C ALA A 185 9.26 2.23 22.14
N ILE A 186 9.31 0.92 22.37
CA ILE A 186 10.49 0.05 22.24
C ILE A 186 10.95 -0.04 20.77
N ALA A 187 10.04 -0.12 19.79
CA ALA A 187 10.42 -0.08 18.37
C ALA A 187 10.97 1.28 17.94
N ARG A 188 10.66 2.36 18.67
CA ARG A 188 11.22 3.69 18.46
C ARG A 188 12.52 3.94 19.22
N THR A 189 12.79 3.23 20.33
CA THR A 189 13.94 3.49 21.20
C THR A 189 15.03 2.41 21.18
N SER A 190 14.72 1.19 20.74
CA SER A 190 15.66 0.07 20.73
C SER A 190 15.77 -0.58 19.34
N HIS A 191 16.98 -0.53 18.76
CA HIS A 191 17.31 -1.21 17.51
C HIS A 191 16.99 -2.72 17.56
N ALA A 192 17.19 -3.36 18.72
CA ALA A 192 16.92 -4.77 18.92
C ALA A 192 15.41 -5.10 18.91
N GLY A 193 14.59 -4.21 19.48
CA GLY A 193 13.13 -4.36 19.48
C GLY A 193 12.53 -4.21 18.08
N SER A 194 13.01 -3.23 17.30
CA SER A 194 12.55 -3.01 15.93
C SER A 194 12.82 -4.22 15.03
N GLY A 195 13.97 -4.88 15.17
CA GLY A 195 14.31 -6.05 14.36
C GLY A 195 13.39 -7.25 14.60
N THR A 196 12.99 -7.48 15.84
CA THR A 196 12.09 -8.60 16.19
C THR A 196 10.68 -8.38 15.62
N VAL A 197 10.13 -7.17 15.79
CA VAL A 197 8.81 -6.80 15.23
C VAL A 197 8.83 -6.88 13.71
N GLU A 198 9.91 -6.40 13.09
CA GLU A 198 10.09 -6.47 11.65
C GLU A 198 10.09 -7.91 11.13
N ALA A 199 10.86 -8.80 11.76
CA ALA A 199 10.92 -10.21 11.38
C ALA A 199 9.56 -10.90 11.51
N ALA A 200 8.84 -10.64 12.60
CA ALA A 200 7.49 -11.17 12.82
C ALA A 200 6.50 -10.66 11.75
N MET A 201 6.52 -9.36 11.44
CA MET A 201 5.64 -8.79 10.41
C MET A 201 6.01 -9.26 9.00
N ALA A 202 7.30 -9.44 8.69
CA ALA A 202 7.74 -10.01 7.42
C ALA A 202 7.25 -11.46 7.27
N SER A 203 7.38 -12.28 8.32
CA SER A 203 6.85 -13.64 8.35
C SER A 203 5.32 -13.66 8.15
N ALA A 204 4.59 -12.76 8.82
CA ALA A 204 3.14 -12.63 8.67
C ALA A 204 2.73 -12.23 7.24
N VAL A 205 3.47 -11.30 6.61
CA VAL A 205 3.24 -10.92 5.20
C VAL A 205 3.50 -12.10 4.27
N THR A 206 4.58 -12.86 4.45
CA THR A 206 4.87 -14.06 3.65
C THR A 206 3.76 -15.10 3.80
N SER A 207 3.30 -15.36 5.03
CA SER A 207 2.18 -16.26 5.28
C SER A 207 0.89 -15.80 4.60
N LEU A 208 0.61 -14.48 4.59
CA LEU A 208 -0.53 -13.94 3.86
C LEU A 208 -0.41 -14.12 2.35
N ILE A 209 0.78 -13.90 1.77
CA ILE A 209 1.03 -14.13 0.33
C ILE A 209 0.74 -15.60 -0.02
N GLU A 210 1.23 -16.55 0.78
CA GLU A 210 0.97 -17.97 0.58
C GLU A 210 -0.52 -18.32 0.73
N ARG A 211 -1.15 -17.89 1.83
CA ARG A 211 -2.56 -18.16 2.12
C ARG A 211 -3.51 -17.60 1.06
N ASN A 212 -3.14 -16.46 0.48
CA ASN A 212 -3.93 -15.77 -0.55
C ASN A 212 -3.68 -16.32 -1.97
N GLY A 213 -2.88 -17.38 -2.12
CA GLY A 213 -2.57 -17.98 -3.42
C GLY A 213 -1.67 -17.13 -4.30
N LEU A 214 -0.93 -16.17 -3.73
CA LEU A 214 -0.07 -15.24 -4.45
C LEU A 214 1.37 -15.75 -4.61
N ARG A 215 1.65 -16.97 -4.14
CA ARG A 215 2.96 -17.63 -4.28
C ARG A 215 3.34 -17.75 -5.76
N GLY A 216 4.56 -17.34 -6.11
CA GLY A 216 5.04 -17.31 -7.49
C GLY A 216 4.57 -16.10 -8.31
N VAL A 217 3.70 -15.26 -7.76
CA VAL A 217 3.18 -14.05 -8.41
C VAL A 217 3.61 -12.79 -7.68
N LEU A 218 3.53 -12.78 -6.35
CA LEU A 218 4.06 -11.74 -5.49
C LEU A 218 5.10 -12.35 -4.55
N GLU A 219 6.19 -11.64 -4.36
CA GLU A 219 7.21 -11.97 -3.37
C GLU A 219 7.57 -10.71 -2.58
N TYR A 220 7.68 -10.88 -1.27
CA TYR A 220 8.23 -9.86 -0.40
C TYR A 220 9.65 -10.28 -0.03
N GLN A 221 10.64 -9.68 -0.67
CA GLN A 221 12.03 -9.86 -0.26
C GLN A 221 12.41 -8.76 0.74
N PRO A 222 12.78 -9.13 1.98
CA PRO A 222 13.28 -8.19 2.97
C PRO A 222 14.67 -7.72 2.52
N SER A 223 14.75 -6.71 1.66
CA SER A 223 16.05 -6.22 1.19
C SER A 223 16.83 -5.66 2.39
N GLY A 224 18.05 -6.16 2.60
CA GLY A 224 18.89 -5.83 3.77
C GLY A 224 19.36 -4.36 3.81
N GLN A 225 19.06 -3.57 2.79
CA GLN A 225 19.50 -2.18 2.65
C GLN A 225 18.62 -1.16 3.40
N TRP A 226 17.71 -1.64 4.26
CA TRP A 226 16.62 -0.84 4.81
C TRP A 226 16.71 -0.84 6.33
N GLY A 227 17.52 0.08 6.87
CA GLY A 227 17.60 0.32 8.31
C GLY A 227 16.42 1.17 8.80
N GLY A 228 15.81 0.76 9.91
CA GLY A 228 15.04 1.63 10.77
C GLY A 228 13.52 1.48 10.74
N CYS A 229 12.84 2.29 11.57
CA CYS A 229 11.43 2.20 11.89
C CYS A 229 10.48 2.26 10.68
N ARG A 230 10.89 2.94 9.59
CA ARG A 230 10.08 3.06 8.36
C ARG A 230 9.74 1.71 7.73
N ARG A 231 10.56 0.68 7.95
CA ARG A 231 10.34 -0.65 7.39
C ARG A 231 9.17 -1.38 8.02
N VAL A 232 9.11 -1.40 9.35
CA VAL A 232 7.99 -1.99 10.11
C VAL A 232 6.66 -1.36 9.69
N PHE A 233 6.63 -0.04 9.53
CA PHE A 233 5.44 0.68 9.08
C PHE A 233 4.95 0.28 7.68
N ARG A 234 5.89 0.08 6.73
CA ARG A 234 5.55 -0.41 5.39
C ARG A 234 5.02 -1.85 5.43
N LEU A 235 5.61 -2.70 6.28
CA LEU A 235 5.14 -4.06 6.51
C LEU A 235 3.72 -4.08 7.08
N ILE A 236 3.41 -3.22 8.05
CA ILE A 236 2.05 -3.10 8.63
C ILE A 236 1.04 -2.68 7.55
N ARG A 237 1.38 -1.72 6.69
CA ARG A 237 0.49 -1.32 5.59
C ARG A 237 0.30 -2.42 4.56
N LEU A 238 1.39 -3.10 4.17
CA LEU A 238 1.32 -4.21 3.23
C LEU A 238 0.48 -5.35 3.81
N PHE A 239 0.72 -5.70 5.06
CA PHE A 239 -0.07 -6.67 5.81
C PHE A 239 -1.56 -6.30 5.78
N PHE A 240 -1.89 -5.05 6.10
CA PHE A 240 -3.27 -4.59 6.09
C PHE A 240 -3.93 -4.69 4.72
N ILE A 241 -3.23 -4.30 3.64
CA ILE A 241 -3.73 -4.43 2.27
C ILE A 241 -3.96 -5.91 1.92
N LEU A 242 -3.01 -6.79 2.24
CA LEU A 242 -3.14 -8.23 1.97
C LEU A 242 -4.29 -8.86 2.77
N GLU A 243 -4.51 -8.42 4.01
CA GLU A 243 -5.59 -8.92 4.87
C GLU A 243 -6.97 -8.39 4.44
N ARG A 244 -7.08 -7.08 4.17
CA ARG A 244 -8.36 -6.41 3.82
C ARG A 244 -8.65 -6.35 2.33
N GLY A 245 -7.72 -6.82 1.50
CA GLY A 245 -7.83 -6.82 0.04
C GLY A 245 -8.92 -7.75 -0.50
N GLY A 246 -9.51 -8.63 0.32
CA GLY A 246 -10.54 -9.59 -0.13
C GLY A 246 -9.93 -10.77 -0.88
N ASN A 247 -10.62 -11.29 -1.90
CA ASN A 247 -10.17 -12.48 -2.65
C ASN A 247 -9.03 -12.14 -3.62
N TRP A 248 -7.80 -12.46 -3.23
CA TRP A 248 -6.59 -12.22 -4.01
C TRP A 248 -6.32 -13.27 -5.09
N ALA A 249 -6.93 -14.46 -5.01
CA ALA A 249 -6.74 -15.51 -6.00
C ALA A 249 -7.12 -15.02 -7.41
N ASP A 250 -8.16 -14.21 -7.50
CA ASP A 250 -8.62 -13.60 -8.75
C ASP A 250 -7.65 -12.55 -9.33
N SER A 251 -6.68 -12.06 -8.54
CA SER A 251 -5.63 -11.14 -9.02
C SER A 251 -4.47 -11.89 -9.69
N VAL A 252 -4.33 -13.20 -9.45
CA VAL A 252 -3.29 -14.02 -10.08
C VAL A 252 -3.41 -14.01 -11.61
N PRO A 253 -4.57 -14.32 -12.22
CA PRO A 253 -4.72 -14.24 -13.67
C PRO A 253 -4.40 -12.85 -14.23
N LEU A 254 -4.78 -11.79 -13.51
CA LEU A 254 -4.51 -10.41 -13.93
C LEU A 254 -3.01 -10.11 -13.99
N LEU A 255 -2.25 -10.53 -12.98
CA LEU A 255 -0.80 -10.34 -12.93
C LEU A 255 -0.08 -11.24 -13.95
N SER A 256 -0.58 -12.44 -14.21
CA SER A 256 -0.11 -13.29 -15.31
C SER A 256 -0.36 -12.63 -16.67
N PHE A 257 -1.55 -12.06 -16.91
CA PHE A 257 -1.82 -11.29 -18.12
C PHE A 257 -0.86 -10.13 -18.27
N ALA A 258 -0.65 -9.34 -17.21
CA ALA A 258 0.28 -8.23 -17.24
C ALA A 258 1.71 -8.66 -17.61
N HIS A 259 2.16 -9.83 -17.14
CA HIS A 259 3.44 -10.41 -17.54
C HIS A 259 3.46 -10.87 -19.01
N SER A 260 2.42 -11.58 -19.48
CA SER A 260 2.31 -12.03 -20.88
C SER A 260 2.19 -10.88 -21.89
N TYR A 261 1.65 -9.72 -21.46
CA TYR A 261 1.64 -8.45 -22.20
C TYR A 261 2.91 -7.61 -22.03
N LYS A 262 3.95 -8.15 -21.36
CA LYS A 262 5.23 -7.47 -21.09
C LYS A 262 5.09 -6.15 -20.34
N ARG A 263 3.97 -5.94 -19.62
CA ARG A 263 3.76 -4.78 -18.74
C ARG A 263 4.55 -4.93 -17.44
N ILE A 264 4.63 -6.16 -16.96
CA ILE A 264 5.46 -6.54 -15.82
C ILE A 264 6.65 -7.34 -16.34
N ARG A 265 7.85 -7.00 -15.84
CA ARG A 265 9.11 -7.59 -16.33
C ARG A 265 9.32 -9.04 -15.89
N GLN A 266 8.86 -9.41 -14.70
CA GLN A 266 9.10 -10.73 -14.12
C GLN A 266 8.01 -11.11 -13.11
N LEU A 267 7.80 -12.42 -12.98
CA LEU A 267 7.06 -13.05 -11.88
C LEU A 267 8.02 -14.00 -11.13
N PRO A 268 7.97 -14.05 -9.78
CA PRO A 268 7.16 -13.21 -8.89
C PRO A 268 7.60 -11.74 -8.91
N ILE A 269 6.64 -10.85 -8.71
CA ILE A 269 6.88 -9.41 -8.55
C ILE A 269 7.52 -9.20 -7.19
N GLN A 270 8.71 -8.61 -7.19
CA GLN A 270 9.34 -8.14 -5.97
C GLN A 270 8.64 -6.88 -5.49
N LEU A 271 7.94 -6.97 -4.36
CA LEU A 271 7.30 -5.83 -3.71
C LEU A 271 8.36 -4.90 -3.14
N SER A 272 8.86 -4.00 -3.99
CA SER A 272 9.74 -2.93 -3.55
C SER A 272 9.01 -2.00 -2.59
N THR A 273 9.75 -1.31 -1.75
CA THR A 273 9.12 -0.38 -0.83
C THR A 273 8.53 0.86 -1.53
N GLY A 274 9.00 1.17 -2.74
CA GLY A 274 8.41 2.18 -3.60
C GLY A 274 7.02 1.77 -4.07
N ALA A 275 6.80 0.47 -4.27
CA ALA A 275 5.48 -0.10 -4.54
C ALA A 275 4.54 0.10 -3.36
N VAL A 276 4.98 -0.24 -2.15
CA VAL A 276 4.17 -0.05 -0.93
C VAL A 276 3.92 1.44 -0.68
N ARG A 277 4.93 2.30 -0.85
CA ARG A 277 4.79 3.75 -0.61
C ARG A 277 3.80 4.40 -1.59
N ARG A 278 3.95 4.14 -2.90
CA ARG A 278 3.01 4.66 -3.92
C ARG A 278 1.63 4.04 -3.79
N GLY A 279 1.57 2.74 -3.48
CA GLY A 279 0.32 2.01 -3.36
C GLY A 279 -0.47 2.32 -2.08
N THR A 280 0.13 3.01 -1.11
CA THR A 280 -0.49 3.31 0.20
C THR A 280 -0.58 4.81 0.49
N VAL A 281 -0.56 5.65 -0.55
CA VAL A 281 -0.77 7.09 -0.35
C VAL A 281 -2.21 7.30 0.15
N GLY A 282 -2.33 7.71 1.42
CA GLY A 282 -3.59 7.99 2.08
C GLY A 282 -3.65 7.49 3.52
N SER A 283 -4.70 7.89 4.23
CA SER A 283 -5.03 7.38 5.57
C SER A 283 -5.71 5.99 5.49
N LYS A 284 -5.85 5.32 6.63
CA LYS A 284 -6.59 4.07 6.79
C LYS A 284 -8.02 4.27 6.34
N ALA A 285 -8.65 5.37 6.73
CA ALA A 285 -10.00 5.72 6.30
C ALA A 285 -10.11 5.77 4.76
N VAL A 286 -9.09 6.30 4.07
CA VAL A 286 -9.03 6.27 2.59
C VAL A 286 -8.96 4.83 2.08
N LEU A 287 -8.09 3.98 2.63
CA LEU A 287 -8.00 2.57 2.21
C LEU A 287 -9.27 1.77 2.53
N ASP A 288 -9.88 2.00 3.69
CA ASP A 288 -11.11 1.33 4.11
C ASP A 288 -12.31 1.74 3.25
N SER A 289 -12.36 3.00 2.80
CA SER A 289 -13.39 3.48 1.88
C SER A 289 -13.34 2.84 0.48
N ARG A 290 -12.20 2.26 0.10
CA ARG A 290 -12.02 1.63 -1.21
C ARG A 290 -12.60 0.21 -1.21
N PRO A 291 -13.24 -0.23 -2.30
CA PRO A 291 -13.63 -1.62 -2.45
C PRO A 291 -12.39 -2.52 -2.53
N ALA A 292 -12.58 -3.79 -2.16
CA ALA A 292 -11.54 -4.82 -2.10
C ALA A 292 -10.69 -4.88 -3.39
N SER A 293 -11.31 -4.90 -4.57
CA SER A 293 -10.62 -4.95 -5.86
C SER A 293 -9.68 -3.76 -6.09
N LEU A 294 -10.04 -2.57 -5.61
CA LEU A 294 -9.21 -1.38 -5.77
C LEU A 294 -8.06 -1.37 -4.76
N ARG A 295 -8.29 -1.84 -3.53
CA ARG A 295 -7.22 -2.08 -2.55
C ARG A 295 -6.19 -3.10 -3.04
N GLN A 296 -6.61 -4.09 -3.82
CA GLN A 296 -5.68 -5.00 -4.48
C GLN A 296 -4.91 -4.30 -5.59
N TYR A 297 -5.65 -3.64 -6.49
CA TYR A 297 -5.09 -3.02 -7.68
C TYR A 297 -4.01 -1.98 -7.36
N ILE A 298 -4.22 -1.16 -6.31
CA ILE A 298 -3.29 -0.11 -5.93
C ILE A 298 -1.88 -0.63 -5.57
N LEU A 299 -1.77 -1.89 -5.13
CA LEU A 299 -0.48 -2.48 -4.78
C LEU A 299 0.44 -2.63 -6.00
N PHE A 300 -0.12 -2.87 -7.18
CA PHE A 300 0.64 -3.17 -8.41
C PHE A 300 0.31 -2.27 -9.60
N SER A 301 -0.64 -1.33 -9.49
CA SER A 301 -1.05 -0.45 -10.60
C SER A 301 0.12 0.32 -11.23
N HIS A 302 1.06 0.77 -10.41
CA HIS A 302 2.25 1.51 -10.86
C HIS A 302 3.24 0.64 -11.65
N LEU A 303 3.16 -0.69 -11.54
CA LEU A 303 3.98 -1.63 -12.30
C LEU A 303 3.43 -1.86 -13.71
N LEU A 304 2.16 -1.54 -13.95
CA LEU A 304 1.49 -1.76 -15.23
C LEU A 304 1.75 -0.66 -16.27
N GLY A 305 2.42 0.43 -15.86
CA GLY A 305 2.68 1.59 -16.70
C GLY A 305 1.98 2.86 -16.20
N GLN A 306 2.40 4.01 -16.74
CA GLN A 306 1.85 5.32 -16.37
C GLN A 306 0.38 5.49 -16.79
N ASP A 307 -0.03 4.81 -17.86
CA ASP A 307 -1.39 4.73 -18.41
C ASP A 307 -2.34 3.85 -17.58
N MET A 308 -1.79 3.03 -16.68
CA MET A 308 -2.53 2.11 -15.81
C MET A 308 -2.37 2.47 -14.33
N MET A 309 -1.57 3.47 -14.00
CA MET A 309 -1.34 3.88 -12.62
C MET A 309 -2.63 4.45 -12.00
N LEU A 310 -2.99 3.95 -10.82
CA LEU A 310 -4.08 4.51 -10.03
C LEU A 310 -3.58 5.76 -9.31
N THR A 311 -4.25 6.89 -9.51
CA THR A 311 -4.01 8.14 -8.78
C THR A 311 -5.29 8.60 -8.10
N ARG A 312 -5.15 9.35 -7.00
CA ARG A 312 -6.29 9.96 -6.30
C ARG A 312 -6.19 11.46 -6.40
N THR A 313 -7.24 12.12 -6.87
CA THR A 313 -7.31 13.57 -6.99
C THR A 313 -7.57 14.22 -5.63
N ALA A 314 -7.37 15.54 -5.54
CA ALA A 314 -7.57 16.30 -4.31
C ALA A 314 -9.02 16.25 -3.79
N ASP A 315 -10.00 16.05 -4.68
CA ASP A 315 -11.41 15.84 -4.35
C ASP A 315 -11.74 14.38 -3.95
N GLY A 316 -10.73 13.51 -3.87
CA GLY A 316 -10.86 12.14 -3.42
C GLY A 316 -11.38 11.15 -4.46
N ARG A 317 -11.47 11.54 -5.74
CA ARG A 317 -11.81 10.60 -6.83
C ARG A 317 -10.58 9.78 -7.24
N GLU A 318 -10.82 8.58 -7.74
CA GLU A 318 -9.78 7.68 -8.24
C GLU A 318 -9.70 7.77 -9.76
N TRP A 319 -8.48 7.84 -10.29
CA TRP A 319 -8.19 8.03 -11.70
C TRP A 319 -7.30 6.89 -12.20
N LEU A 320 -7.61 6.36 -13.38
CA LEU A 320 -6.77 5.39 -14.07
C LEU A 320 -5.92 6.08 -15.14
N GLY A 321 -4.61 6.03 -14.97
CA GLY A 321 -3.64 6.58 -15.90
C GLY A 321 -3.42 8.08 -15.74
N LEU A 322 -2.19 8.54 -16.01
CA LEU A 322 -1.84 9.96 -15.90
C LEU A 322 -2.41 10.82 -17.03
N ASN A 323 -2.53 10.27 -18.25
CA ASN A 323 -2.82 11.06 -19.45
C ASN A 323 -4.25 10.90 -19.97
N THR A 324 -4.94 9.79 -19.65
CA THR A 324 -6.30 9.55 -20.17
C THR A 324 -7.37 10.23 -19.33
N GLY A 325 -7.03 10.66 -18.12
CA GLY A 325 -7.94 11.37 -17.25
C GLY A 325 -9.18 10.58 -16.84
N THR A 326 -9.11 9.26 -16.86
CA THR A 326 -10.27 8.41 -16.66
C THR A 326 -10.65 8.39 -15.18
N VAL A 327 -11.72 9.11 -14.83
CA VAL A 327 -12.36 9.00 -13.52
C VAL A 327 -12.99 7.61 -13.38
N ILE A 328 -12.51 6.84 -12.41
CA ILE A 328 -13.08 5.55 -12.07
C ILE A 328 -14.24 5.78 -11.10
N SER A 329 -15.47 5.59 -11.59
CA SER A 329 -16.66 5.59 -10.73
C SER A 329 -16.91 4.19 -10.17
N TYR A 330 -17.19 4.10 -8.87
CA TYR A 330 -17.59 2.87 -8.19
C TYR A 330 -18.95 2.39 -8.68
N PRO A 331 -19.20 1.07 -8.71
CA PRO A 331 -19.86 0.38 -9.82
C PRO A 331 -21.16 1.04 -10.33
N PRO A 332 -21.34 1.08 -11.67
CA PRO A 332 -20.55 0.37 -12.68
C PRO A 332 -19.19 1.04 -12.98
N TRP A 333 -18.19 0.23 -13.32
CA TRP A 333 -16.82 0.71 -13.57
C TRP A 333 -16.73 1.32 -14.96
N THR A 334 -16.42 2.61 -15.07
CA THR A 334 -16.38 3.30 -16.37
C THR A 334 -14.97 3.69 -16.76
N ASP A 335 -14.59 3.42 -18.01
CA ASP A 335 -13.39 3.96 -18.65
C ASP A 335 -13.78 4.78 -19.89
N GLY A 336 -13.81 6.11 -19.75
CA GLY A 336 -14.27 6.98 -20.83
C GLY A 336 -15.65 6.56 -21.31
N THR A 337 -15.73 6.01 -22.52
CA THR A 337 -16.97 5.58 -23.18
C THR A 337 -17.37 4.13 -22.89
N LEU A 338 -16.60 3.35 -22.14
CA LEU A 338 -16.90 1.94 -21.87
C LEU A 338 -17.31 1.72 -20.42
N VAL A 339 -18.32 0.85 -20.22
CA VAL A 339 -18.85 0.44 -18.93
C VAL A 339 -18.53 -1.04 -18.73
N TYR A 340 -17.86 -1.36 -17.62
CA TYR A 340 -17.42 -2.69 -17.26
C TYR A 340 -18.15 -3.18 -16.01
N ARG A 341 -18.43 -4.48 -15.97
CA ARG A 341 -19.05 -5.12 -14.80
C ARG A 341 -18.10 -5.18 -13.59
N THR A 342 -16.79 -5.30 -13.84
CA THR A 342 -15.78 -5.42 -12.78
C THR A 342 -14.55 -4.57 -13.09
N LEU A 343 -13.88 -4.08 -12.04
CA LEU A 343 -12.61 -3.38 -12.16
C LEU A 343 -11.57 -4.25 -12.89
N ARG A 344 -11.50 -5.54 -12.56
CA ARG A 344 -10.54 -6.46 -13.19
C ARG A 344 -10.79 -6.59 -14.69
N GLY A 345 -12.05 -6.67 -15.11
CA GLY A 345 -12.41 -6.68 -16.52
C GLY A 345 -11.93 -5.43 -17.24
N MET A 346 -12.15 -4.25 -16.64
CA MET A 346 -11.65 -2.96 -17.17
C MET A 346 -10.13 -2.97 -17.34
N ILE A 347 -9.38 -3.37 -16.30
CA ILE A 347 -7.92 -3.41 -16.34
C ILE A 347 -7.41 -4.40 -17.39
N ILE A 348 -7.99 -5.60 -17.45
CA ILE A 348 -7.60 -6.64 -18.41
C ILE A 348 -7.88 -6.20 -19.85
N ALA A 349 -9.06 -5.64 -20.14
CA ALA A 349 -9.40 -5.13 -21.46
C ALA A 349 -8.42 -4.03 -21.91
N ARG A 350 -8.09 -3.10 -21.00
CA ARG A 350 -7.15 -2.01 -21.30
C ARG A 350 -5.72 -2.50 -21.53
N MET A 351 -5.22 -3.43 -20.72
CA MET A 351 -3.92 -4.08 -20.99
C MET A 351 -3.91 -4.79 -22.34
N ALA A 352 -5.01 -5.46 -22.69
CA ALA A 352 -5.14 -6.16 -23.94
C ALA A 352 -5.11 -5.19 -25.13
N GLU A 353 -5.87 -4.10 -25.08
CA GLU A 353 -5.91 -3.09 -26.16
C GLU A 353 -4.58 -2.38 -26.38
N GLN A 354 -3.80 -2.14 -25.32
CA GLN A 354 -2.53 -1.44 -25.43
C GLN A 354 -1.32 -2.38 -25.60
N GLY A 355 -1.47 -3.67 -25.34
CA GLY A 355 -0.39 -4.66 -25.32
C GLY A 355 -0.44 -5.70 -26.43
N SER A 356 -1.41 -5.59 -27.34
CA SER A 356 -1.57 -6.54 -28.44
C SER A 356 -1.78 -5.84 -29.78
N ARG A 357 -1.58 -6.60 -30.85
CA ARG A 357 -1.85 -6.19 -32.23
C ARG A 357 -2.96 -7.04 -32.80
N CYS A 358 -3.77 -6.43 -33.66
CA CYS A 358 -4.81 -7.13 -34.39
C CYS A 358 -4.16 -8.05 -35.42
N VAL A 359 -4.34 -9.37 -35.26
CA VAL A 359 -3.84 -10.40 -36.18
C VAL A 359 -4.81 -10.61 -37.33
N ALA A 360 -6.11 -10.61 -37.02
CA ALA A 360 -7.17 -10.77 -38.01
C ALA A 360 -8.41 -10.02 -37.55
N HIS A 361 -9.12 -9.42 -38.49
CA HIS A 361 -10.34 -8.68 -38.22
C HIS A 361 -11.31 -8.81 -39.39
N VAL A 362 -12.59 -8.96 -39.06
CA VAL A 362 -13.68 -8.99 -40.04
C VAL A 362 -14.88 -8.26 -39.47
N GLU A 363 -15.50 -7.45 -40.31
CA GLU A 363 -16.82 -6.88 -40.05
C GLU A 363 -17.86 -7.58 -40.90
N HIS A 364 -18.98 -7.92 -40.25
CA HIS A 364 -20.06 -8.65 -40.86
C HIS A 364 -21.29 -7.76 -40.95
N ARG A 365 -21.84 -7.64 -42.16
CA ARG A 365 -23.08 -6.88 -42.41
C ARG A 365 -24.24 -7.45 -41.59
N ARG A 366 -25.14 -6.56 -41.16
CA ARG A 366 -26.30 -6.86 -40.30
C ARG A 366 -27.12 -8.10 -40.69
N SER A 367 -27.24 -8.39 -41.99
CA SER A 367 -28.06 -9.50 -42.51
C SER A 367 -27.31 -10.83 -42.66
N SER A 368 -26.02 -10.91 -42.34
CA SER A 368 -25.27 -12.15 -42.51
C SER A 368 -25.48 -13.14 -41.36
N ALA A 369 -25.35 -14.43 -41.66
CA ALA A 369 -25.38 -15.48 -40.63
C ALA A 369 -24.25 -15.29 -39.60
N ALA A 370 -23.09 -14.79 -40.03
CA ALA A 370 -21.97 -14.47 -39.15
C ALA A 370 -22.34 -13.36 -38.16
N CYS A 371 -23.04 -12.32 -38.61
CA CYS A 371 -23.50 -11.23 -37.75
C CYS A 371 -24.46 -11.74 -36.66
N ALA A 372 -25.43 -12.58 -37.04
CA ALA A 372 -26.34 -13.21 -36.07
C ALA A 372 -25.60 -14.07 -35.06
N ARG A 373 -24.62 -14.87 -35.50
CA ARG A 373 -23.81 -15.73 -34.61
C ARG A 373 -22.94 -14.93 -33.65
N ILE A 374 -22.25 -13.88 -34.11
CA ILE A 374 -21.44 -13.02 -33.25
C ILE A 374 -22.31 -12.30 -32.23
N ALA A 375 -23.48 -11.78 -32.63
CA ALA A 375 -24.42 -11.17 -31.70
C ALA A 375 -24.88 -12.16 -30.63
N ALA A 376 -25.17 -13.41 -31.00
CA ALA A 376 -25.51 -14.46 -30.04
C ALA A 376 -24.35 -14.75 -29.06
N LEU A 377 -23.12 -14.89 -29.58
CA LEU A 377 -21.90 -15.11 -28.79
C LEU A 377 -21.58 -13.97 -27.82
N ILE A 378 -21.96 -12.73 -28.12
CA ILE A 378 -21.82 -11.58 -27.21
C ILE A 378 -22.82 -11.69 -26.04
N THR A 379 -23.99 -12.27 -26.26
CA THR A 379 -25.05 -12.39 -25.23
C THR A 379 -25.02 -13.71 -24.46
N GLU A 380 -24.28 -14.71 -24.94
CA GLU A 380 -24.19 -16.04 -24.33
C GLU A 380 -23.65 -15.95 -22.88
N PRO A 381 -24.15 -16.73 -21.92
CA PRO A 381 -23.50 -16.81 -20.60
C PRO A 381 -22.11 -17.45 -20.72
N ALA A 382 -21.20 -17.10 -19.81
CA ALA A 382 -19.92 -17.81 -19.71
C ALA A 382 -20.16 -19.29 -19.31
N PRO A 383 -19.36 -20.26 -19.80
CA PRO A 383 -18.19 -20.08 -20.65
C PRO A 383 -18.51 -20.06 -22.16
N VAL A 384 -17.86 -19.15 -22.90
CA VAL A 384 -17.90 -19.13 -24.37
C VAL A 384 -16.72 -19.94 -24.89
N TRP A 385 -16.98 -20.91 -25.77
CA TRP A 385 -15.98 -21.86 -26.28
C TRP A 385 -15.22 -22.61 -25.15
N GLY A 386 -15.87 -22.85 -24.01
CA GLY A 386 -15.24 -23.47 -22.85
C GLY A 386 -14.23 -22.58 -22.11
N ARG A 387 -14.15 -21.27 -22.42
CA ARG A 387 -13.29 -20.31 -21.73
C ARG A 387 -14.07 -19.51 -20.69
N GLN A 388 -13.54 -19.44 -19.48
CA GLN A 388 -14.11 -18.69 -18.36
C GLN A 388 -13.57 -17.24 -18.26
N ASN A 389 -12.41 -16.97 -18.88
CA ASN A 389 -11.78 -15.65 -18.86
C ASN A 389 -12.45 -14.75 -19.89
N ILE A 390 -13.60 -14.20 -19.52
CA ILE A 390 -14.42 -13.33 -20.36
C ILE A 390 -14.55 -11.97 -19.71
N VAL A 391 -14.43 -10.92 -20.52
CA VAL A 391 -14.73 -9.55 -20.12
C VAL A 391 -15.85 -9.02 -20.97
N ASP A 392 -16.97 -8.71 -20.33
CA ASP A 392 -18.08 -7.99 -20.94
C ASP A 392 -17.95 -6.50 -20.66
N CYS A 393 -18.09 -5.70 -21.71
CA CYS A 393 -18.25 -4.27 -21.58
C CYS A 393 -19.35 -3.75 -22.49
N THR A 394 -19.84 -2.55 -22.19
CA THR A 394 -20.89 -1.90 -22.95
C THR A 394 -20.46 -0.46 -23.18
N SER A 395 -20.52 0.02 -24.41
CA SER A 395 -20.24 1.43 -24.66
C SER A 395 -21.32 2.32 -24.04
N ARG A 396 -21.04 3.62 -23.90
CA ARG A 396 -22.03 4.63 -23.46
C ARG A 396 -23.25 4.69 -24.38
N LEU A 397 -23.11 4.23 -25.62
CA LEU A 397 -24.22 4.09 -26.58
C LEU A 397 -25.01 2.79 -26.37
N GLY A 398 -24.75 2.03 -25.30
CA GLY A 398 -25.41 0.76 -25.03
C GLY A 398 -24.92 -0.39 -25.91
N LEU A 399 -23.82 -0.20 -26.66
CA LEU A 399 -23.34 -1.21 -27.60
C LEU A 399 -22.48 -2.26 -26.87
N PRO A 400 -22.89 -3.53 -26.84
CA PRO A 400 -22.17 -4.56 -26.11
C PRO A 400 -20.90 -4.96 -26.86
N SER A 401 -19.86 -5.26 -26.10
CA SER A 401 -18.59 -5.81 -26.55
C SER A 401 -18.13 -6.90 -25.58
N ARG A 402 -17.43 -7.90 -26.12
CA ARG A 402 -16.97 -9.05 -25.35
C ARG A 402 -15.54 -9.41 -25.75
N TYR A 403 -14.71 -9.65 -24.74
CA TYR A 403 -13.35 -10.16 -24.88
C TYR A 403 -13.33 -11.60 -24.37
N VAL A 404 -12.83 -12.52 -25.19
CA VAL A 404 -12.60 -13.93 -24.82
C VAL A 404 -11.10 -14.18 -24.85
N PHE A 405 -10.50 -14.38 -23.67
CA PHE A 405 -9.06 -14.59 -23.56
C PHE A 405 -8.71 -16.06 -23.81
N LEU A 406 -7.86 -16.29 -24.82
CA LEU A 406 -7.46 -17.62 -25.27
C LEU A 406 -6.26 -18.15 -24.47
N CYS A 407 -5.26 -17.29 -24.24
CA CYS A 407 -4.06 -17.54 -23.44
C CYS A 407 -3.50 -16.23 -22.85
N GLY A 408 -2.51 -16.34 -21.98
CA GLY A 408 -1.86 -15.25 -21.25
C GLY A 408 -2.22 -15.17 -19.77
N HIS A 409 -3.14 -16.01 -19.29
CA HIS A 409 -3.58 -16.01 -17.88
C HIS A 409 -2.74 -16.94 -17.00
N ARG A 410 -1.89 -17.78 -17.61
CA ARG A 410 -0.99 -18.67 -16.87
C ARG A 410 0.43 -18.14 -16.93
N PRO A 411 1.23 -18.33 -15.86
CA PRO A 411 2.64 -17.92 -15.85
C PRO A 411 3.49 -18.53 -16.97
N SER A 412 3.11 -19.73 -17.45
CA SER A 412 3.80 -20.46 -18.53
C SER A 412 3.44 -19.96 -19.94
N ASP A 413 2.43 -19.10 -20.07
CA ASP A 413 1.97 -18.65 -21.39
C ASP A 413 2.99 -17.69 -22.00
N LEU A 414 3.62 -18.10 -23.12
CA LEU A 414 4.66 -17.34 -23.81
C LEU A 414 4.15 -16.04 -24.44
N PHE A 415 2.85 -15.98 -24.74
CA PHE A 415 2.16 -14.83 -25.32
C PHE A 415 0.72 -14.75 -24.78
N ALA A 416 0.08 -13.61 -24.95
CA ALA A 416 -1.33 -13.42 -24.68
C ALA A 416 -2.10 -13.27 -25.99
N ALA A 417 -3.27 -13.91 -26.07
CA ALA A 417 -4.17 -13.77 -27.22
C ALA A 417 -5.62 -13.72 -26.75
N HIS A 418 -6.42 -12.93 -27.46
CA HIS A 418 -7.83 -12.78 -27.16
C HIS A 418 -8.63 -12.49 -28.44
N ILE A 419 -9.92 -12.79 -28.36
CA ILE A 419 -10.88 -12.42 -29.39
C ILE A 419 -11.75 -11.29 -28.85
N LYS A 420 -11.88 -10.22 -29.63
CA LYS A 420 -12.78 -9.10 -29.34
C LYS A 420 -13.97 -9.15 -30.32
N MET A 421 -15.17 -9.21 -29.77
CA MET A 421 -16.43 -9.15 -30.49
C MET A 421 -17.16 -7.85 -30.13
N VAL A 422 -17.68 -7.15 -31.13
CA VAL A 422 -18.34 -5.86 -30.96
C VAL A 422 -19.62 -5.84 -31.79
N LYS A 423 -20.69 -5.26 -31.25
CA LYS A 423 -21.88 -4.89 -32.03
C LYS A 423 -21.88 -3.38 -32.26
N TYR A 424 -22.07 -2.95 -33.50
CA TYR A 424 -22.10 -1.54 -33.87
C TYR A 424 -23.53 -0.98 -33.89
N GLY A 425 -23.64 0.36 -33.91
CA GLY A 425 -24.94 1.05 -33.85
C GLY A 425 -25.82 0.86 -35.09
N ASP A 426 -25.23 0.57 -36.25
CA ASP A 426 -25.94 0.22 -37.48
C ASP A 426 -26.49 -1.22 -37.47
N GLY A 427 -26.13 -2.01 -36.45
CA GLY A 427 -26.50 -3.40 -36.28
C GLY A 427 -25.54 -4.40 -36.94
N SER A 428 -24.45 -3.93 -37.55
CA SER A 428 -23.34 -4.80 -37.96
C SER A 428 -22.55 -5.30 -36.75
N THR A 429 -21.72 -6.32 -36.93
CA THR A 429 -20.85 -6.85 -35.87
C THR A 429 -19.43 -7.03 -36.36
N GLY A 430 -18.46 -6.69 -35.52
CA GLY A 430 -17.05 -6.97 -35.73
C GLY A 430 -16.58 -8.14 -34.88
N ILE A 431 -15.68 -8.94 -35.42
CA ILE A 431 -14.90 -9.92 -34.67
C ILE A 431 -13.42 -9.77 -35.04
N SER A 432 -12.54 -9.83 -34.05
CA SER A 432 -11.10 -9.67 -34.25
C SER A 432 -10.29 -10.55 -33.31
N LEU A 433 -9.21 -11.12 -33.82
CA LEU A 433 -8.19 -11.84 -33.07
C LEU A 433 -7.02 -10.90 -32.82
N TRP A 434 -6.56 -10.85 -31.57
CA TRP A 434 -5.46 -10.02 -31.12
C TRP A 434 -4.40 -10.86 -30.41
N SER A 435 -3.13 -10.51 -30.58
CA SER A 435 -1.99 -11.22 -29.98
C SER A 435 -0.91 -10.25 -29.50
N SER A 436 -0.24 -10.57 -28.39
CA SER A 436 0.96 -9.84 -27.93
C SER A 436 2.25 -10.29 -28.62
N ARG A 437 2.20 -11.36 -29.40
CA ARG A 437 3.34 -11.83 -30.18
C ARG A 437 3.42 -11.08 -31.50
N ASP A 438 4.60 -10.54 -31.79
CA ASP A 438 4.90 -10.02 -33.12
C ASP A 438 5.00 -11.19 -34.09
N CYS A 439 4.07 -11.27 -35.04
CA CYS A 439 4.12 -12.20 -36.16
C CYS A 439 3.77 -11.41 -37.42
N GLU A 440 4.64 -11.47 -38.41
CA GLU A 440 4.42 -10.80 -39.70
C GLU A 440 3.41 -11.55 -40.57
N ASP A 441 3.28 -12.88 -40.38
CA ASP A 441 2.35 -13.73 -41.12
C ASP A 441 1.26 -14.29 -40.21
N ALA A 442 0.01 -14.02 -40.55
CA ALA A 442 -1.17 -14.54 -39.84
C ALA A 442 -1.31 -16.07 -39.97
N LYS A 443 -0.87 -16.68 -41.08
CA LYS A 443 -1.01 -18.12 -41.32
C LYS A 443 -0.16 -18.95 -40.36
N ASN A 444 1.00 -18.42 -39.99
CA ASN A 444 1.95 -19.03 -39.05
C ASN A 444 1.82 -18.45 -37.63
N ASN A 445 0.75 -17.71 -37.35
CA ASN A 445 0.55 -17.11 -36.03
C ASN A 445 0.00 -18.15 -35.05
N PRO A 446 0.70 -18.47 -33.95
CA PRO A 446 0.22 -19.45 -32.96
C PRO A 446 -1.10 -19.01 -32.30
N ALA A 447 -1.40 -17.71 -32.27
CA ALA A 447 -2.70 -17.22 -31.80
C ALA A 447 -3.84 -17.64 -32.74
N ALA A 448 -3.61 -17.68 -34.06
CA ALA A 448 -4.61 -18.10 -35.03
C ALA A 448 -4.87 -19.62 -34.94
N ALA A 449 -3.82 -20.43 -34.81
CA ALA A 449 -3.96 -21.87 -34.58
C ALA A 449 -4.71 -22.16 -33.26
N LEU A 450 -4.35 -21.47 -32.18
CA LEU A 450 -5.04 -21.58 -30.89
C LEU A 450 -6.50 -21.12 -30.98
N ALA A 451 -6.77 -20.00 -31.65
CA ALA A 451 -8.13 -19.51 -31.87
C ALA A 451 -8.97 -20.52 -32.65
N ARG A 452 -8.44 -21.11 -33.72
CA ARG A 452 -9.11 -22.15 -34.50
C ARG A 452 -9.50 -23.34 -33.63
N HIS A 453 -8.55 -23.83 -32.83
CA HIS A 453 -8.79 -24.96 -31.93
C HIS A 453 -9.88 -24.64 -30.88
N VAL A 454 -9.85 -23.44 -30.28
CA VAL A 454 -10.81 -23.04 -29.25
C VAL A 454 -12.19 -22.76 -29.84
N MET A 455 -12.28 -22.01 -30.94
CA MET A 455 -13.54 -21.64 -31.56
C MET A 455 -14.26 -22.82 -32.22
N ARG A 456 -13.53 -23.88 -32.60
CA ARG A 456 -14.08 -25.09 -33.25
C ARG A 456 -14.96 -24.73 -34.46
N SER A 457 -16.25 -25.05 -34.40
CA SER A 457 -17.23 -24.78 -35.45
C SER A 457 -17.53 -23.30 -35.65
N ASP A 458 -17.04 -22.39 -34.81
CA ASP A 458 -17.16 -20.94 -34.99
C ASP A 458 -15.92 -20.32 -35.65
N ALA A 459 -14.86 -21.09 -35.94
CA ALA A 459 -13.63 -20.56 -36.53
C ALA A 459 -13.83 -19.87 -37.89
N TRP A 460 -14.89 -20.25 -38.63
CA TRP A 460 -15.26 -19.62 -39.91
C TRP A 460 -15.67 -18.14 -39.77
N LEU A 461 -15.96 -17.65 -38.56
CA LEU A 461 -16.29 -16.24 -38.31
C LEU A 461 -15.11 -15.30 -38.62
N ILE A 462 -13.87 -15.83 -38.62
CA ILE A 462 -12.64 -15.13 -38.98
C ILE A 462 -11.91 -15.98 -40.04
N PRO A 463 -12.04 -15.69 -41.36
CA PRO A 463 -11.47 -16.53 -42.42
C PRO A 463 -9.97 -16.83 -42.24
N ALA A 464 -9.17 -15.83 -41.83
CA ALA A 464 -7.74 -16.03 -41.56
C ALA A 464 -7.46 -17.08 -40.47
N VAL A 465 -8.33 -17.21 -39.46
CA VAL A 465 -8.22 -18.25 -38.42
C VAL A 465 -8.59 -19.63 -38.99
N ASN A 466 -9.54 -19.69 -39.93
CA ASN A 466 -9.92 -20.91 -40.63
C ASN A 466 -8.92 -21.35 -41.71
N GLU A 467 -8.02 -20.46 -42.14
CA GLU A 467 -6.93 -20.76 -43.06
C GLU A 467 -5.64 -21.17 -42.33
N ALA A 468 -5.49 -20.81 -41.05
CA ALA A 468 -4.33 -21.18 -40.24
C ALA A 468 -4.20 -22.71 -40.17
N THR A 469 -3.09 -23.23 -40.69
CA THR A 469 -2.76 -24.65 -40.68
C THR A 469 -2.38 -25.08 -39.27
N SER A 470 -2.89 -26.22 -38.81
CA SER A 470 -2.55 -26.77 -37.49
C SER A 470 -1.15 -27.39 -37.42
N ALA A 471 -0.25 -27.03 -38.35
CA ALA A 471 0.87 -27.86 -38.75
C ALA A 471 1.81 -28.26 -37.59
N ASP A 472 2.01 -27.43 -36.58
CA ASP A 472 3.08 -27.67 -35.59
C ASP A 472 2.65 -27.62 -34.11
N MET A 473 1.35 -27.64 -33.79
CA MET A 473 0.91 -27.42 -32.40
C MET A 473 0.96 -28.65 -31.47
N TYR A 474 1.48 -29.80 -31.93
CA TYR A 474 1.48 -31.07 -31.18
C TYR A 474 2.87 -31.70 -30.92
N GLU A 475 3.97 -31.03 -31.26
CA GLU A 475 5.34 -31.56 -30.99
C GLU A 475 6.07 -30.92 -29.78
N GLN A 476 5.38 -30.14 -28.94
CA GLN A 476 5.93 -29.57 -27.68
C GLN A 476 4.93 -29.72 -26.54
#